data_AF-A0AAV1XI37-F1
#
_entry.id   AF-A0AAV1XI37-F1
#
_cell.length_a   1.000
_cell.length_b   1.000
_cell.length_c   1.000
_cell.angle_alpha   90.00
_cell.angle_beta   90.00
_cell.angle_gamma   90.00
#
_symmetry.space_group_name_H-M   'P 1'
#
loop_
_entity.id
_entity.type
_entity.pdbx_description
1 polymer ?
#
loop_
_entity_poly.entity_id
_entity_poly.type
_entity_poly.pdbx_seq_one_letter_code
_entity_poly.pdbx_strand_id
1 'polypeptide(L)'
;MNDDMVVDFRNANGEWNTRLIRDLLPSHIANKIVALHPLVDVGQIDMVAWMWSMDGSFSIAFAYAFIVGHNDLHKNPLTEIVWNWKGPLRIILLLWWLVSNGLPTNELRLHKKMTDSGSCPRCTSLETELHLFRDCSFARKVWCSLLNITVQHPFFSGDLDSWCMHNLRISGEKIGEVEWNLVFCNRCVVEL
;
A
#
# COMPACT_ATOMS: atom_id res chain seq x y z
N MET A 1 -12.94 27.31 9.36
CA MET A 1 -11.48 27.35 9.58
C MET A 1 -11.20 28.79 9.92
N ASN A 2 -10.75 29.08 11.13
CA ASN A 2 -10.38 30.45 11.47
C ASN A 2 -9.14 30.82 10.67
N ASP A 3 -9.14 32.00 10.05
CA ASP A 3 -7.97 32.61 9.41
C ASP A 3 -7.02 33.20 10.48
N ASP A 4 -6.78 32.45 11.56
CA ASP A 4 -5.89 32.89 12.64
C ASP A 4 -4.44 32.82 12.15
N MET A 5 -3.77 33.96 12.10
CA MET A 5 -2.40 34.11 11.65
C MET A 5 -1.47 34.14 12.86
N VAL A 6 -0.20 33.76 12.70
CA VAL A 6 0.85 33.79 13.74
C VAL A 6 0.95 35.18 14.40
N VAL A 7 0.71 36.25 13.63
CA VAL A 7 0.69 37.63 14.15
C VAL A 7 -0.41 37.86 15.19
N ASP A 8 -1.55 37.17 15.10
CA ASP A 8 -2.68 37.31 16.03
C ASP A 8 -2.37 36.71 17.41
N PHE A 9 -1.36 35.84 17.48
CA PHE A 9 -0.85 35.26 18.73
C PHE A 9 0.20 36.14 19.42
N ARG A 10 0.38 37.39 18.97
CA ARG A 10 1.29 38.37 19.58
C ARG A 10 0.52 39.44 20.36
N ASN A 11 1.18 40.03 21.35
CA ASN A 11 0.65 41.18 22.10
C ASN A 11 1.07 42.50 21.44
N ALA A 12 0.56 43.63 21.95
CA ALA A 12 0.87 44.97 21.44
C ALA A 12 2.36 45.35 21.52
N ASN A 13 3.14 44.66 22.36
CA ASN A 13 4.58 44.87 22.51
C ASN A 13 5.39 44.00 21.53
N GLY A 14 4.71 43.19 20.70
CA GLY A 14 5.31 42.30 19.73
C GLY A 14 5.79 40.96 20.30
N GLU A 15 5.53 40.65 21.56
CA GLU A 15 5.86 39.38 22.21
C GLU A 15 4.72 38.37 22.09
N TRP A 16 4.99 37.09 22.35
CA TRP A 16 3.96 36.05 22.34
C TRP A 16 2.88 36.27 23.41
N ASN A 17 1.61 36.16 23.02
CA ASN A 17 0.49 36.02 23.95
C ASN A 17 0.47 34.59 24.51
N THR A 18 1.33 34.34 25.49
CA THR A 18 1.54 33.02 26.08
C THR A 18 0.29 32.39 26.68
N ARG A 19 -0.67 33.20 27.15
CA ARG A 19 -1.96 32.72 27.67
C ARG A 19 -2.78 32.13 26.53
N LEU A 20 -3.02 32.92 25.47
CA LEU A 20 -3.77 32.49 24.29
C LEU A 20 -3.18 31.22 23.65
N ILE A 21 -1.85 31.16 23.49
CA ILE A 21 -1.15 30.00 22.92
C ILE A 21 -1.35 28.75 23.78
N ARG A 22 -1.27 28.85 25.11
CA ARG A 22 -1.43 27.72 26.02
C ARG A 22 -2.87 27.25 26.15
N ASP A 23 -3.83 28.14 25.96
CA ASP A 23 -5.25 27.81 25.99
C ASP A 23 -5.70 27.07 24.71
N LEU A 24 -5.07 27.36 23.57
CA LEU A 24 -5.43 26.79 22.26
C LEU A 24 -4.62 25.57 21.84
N LEU A 25 -3.39 25.40 22.35
CA LEU A 25 -2.48 24.34 21.90
C LEU A 25 -2.06 23.40 23.04
N PRO A 26 -1.83 22.10 22.75
CA PRO A 26 -1.23 21.18 23.70
C PRO A 26 0.07 21.73 24.30
N SER A 27 0.30 21.48 25.58
CA SER A 27 1.42 22.02 26.36
C SER A 27 2.79 21.80 25.70
N HIS A 28 3.03 20.64 25.10
CA HIS A 28 4.29 20.34 24.41
C HIS A 28 4.53 21.18 23.15
N ILE A 29 3.47 21.60 22.45
CA ILE A 29 3.54 22.49 21.28
C ILE A 29 3.68 23.94 21.74
N ALA A 30 2.84 24.36 22.69
CA ALA A 30 2.87 25.70 23.26
C ALA A 30 4.26 26.04 23.84
N ASN A 31 4.89 25.11 24.55
CA ASN A 31 6.24 25.31 25.09
C ASN A 31 7.32 25.48 24.01
N LYS A 32 7.19 24.79 22.87
CA LYS A 32 8.11 24.96 21.74
C LYS A 32 7.94 26.36 21.12
N ILE A 33 6.70 26.80 20.90
CA ILE A 33 6.40 28.11 20.32
C ILE A 33 6.91 29.23 21.22
N VAL A 34 6.59 29.18 22.52
CA VAL A 34 6.99 30.22 23.49
C VAL A 34 8.51 30.28 23.67
N ALA A 35 9.22 29.18 23.43
CA ALA A 35 10.69 29.15 23.45
C ALA A 35 11.33 29.84 22.22
N LEU A 36 10.60 30.02 21.13
CA LEU A 36 11.06 30.77 19.96
C LEU A 36 10.85 32.27 20.21
N HIS A 37 11.80 33.10 19.83
CA HIS A 37 11.59 34.54 19.83
C HIS A 37 10.65 34.91 18.66
N PRO A 38 9.53 35.62 18.90
CA PRO A 38 8.69 36.07 17.80
C PRO A 38 9.51 37.01 16.91
N LEU A 39 9.59 36.70 15.61
CA LEU A 39 10.36 37.49 14.66
C LEU A 39 9.77 38.90 14.57
N VAL A 40 10.62 39.89 14.82
CA VAL A 40 10.28 41.32 14.74
C VAL A 40 10.83 41.85 13.42
N ASP A 41 10.24 41.43 12.29
CA ASP A 41 10.60 42.02 11.01
C ASP A 41 9.43 42.89 10.51
N VAL A 42 9.64 44.21 10.59
CA VAL A 42 8.63 45.20 10.24
C VAL A 42 8.50 45.20 8.72
N GLY A 43 7.43 44.60 8.20
CA GLY A 43 7.11 44.57 6.77
C GLY A 43 6.96 43.17 6.17
N GLN A 44 7.22 42.10 6.93
CA GLN A 44 6.90 40.76 6.47
C GLN A 44 5.43 40.42 6.78
N ILE A 45 4.74 39.94 5.75
CA ILE A 45 3.36 39.45 5.86
C ILE A 45 3.45 37.98 6.27
N ASP A 46 2.62 37.59 7.23
CA ASP A 46 2.55 36.20 7.66
C ASP A 46 2.06 35.30 6.50
N MET A 47 2.68 34.14 6.33
CA MET A 47 2.43 33.24 5.21
C MET A 47 2.40 31.80 5.67
N VAL A 48 1.48 31.03 5.09
CA VAL A 48 1.45 29.58 5.27
C VAL A 48 2.65 28.98 4.53
N ALA A 49 3.59 28.41 5.29
CA ALA A 49 4.75 27.72 4.76
C ALA A 49 4.60 26.20 4.92
N TRP A 50 4.99 25.47 3.87
CA TRP A 50 5.08 24.02 3.93
C TRP A 50 6.31 23.60 4.74
N MET A 51 6.09 22.95 5.89
CA MET A 51 7.15 22.53 6.84
C MET A 51 8.27 21.71 6.19
N TRP A 52 7.98 21.00 5.11
CA TRP A 52 8.92 20.10 4.43
C TRP A 52 9.62 20.72 3.22
N SER A 53 9.47 22.03 3.00
CA SER A 53 10.24 22.76 1.99
C SER A 53 11.07 23.85 2.63
N MET A 54 12.32 24.02 2.17
CA MET A 54 13.22 25.06 2.69
C MET A 54 12.77 26.48 2.33
N ASP A 55 12.04 26.63 1.23
CA ASP A 55 11.46 27.90 0.79
C ASP A 55 9.99 28.07 1.23
N GLY A 56 9.45 27.11 1.98
CA GLY A 56 8.05 27.08 2.40
C GLY A 56 7.05 26.81 1.27
N SER A 57 7.49 26.54 0.04
CA SER A 57 6.59 26.28 -1.08
C SER A 57 5.95 24.88 -0.99
N PHE A 58 4.67 24.81 -1.35
CA PHE A 58 3.97 23.53 -1.48
C PHE A 58 4.12 22.99 -2.90
N SER A 59 4.48 21.71 -3.02
CA SER A 59 4.46 20.97 -4.29
C SER A 59 3.84 19.62 -4.08
N ILE A 60 2.87 19.28 -4.93
CA ILE A 60 2.21 17.96 -4.94
C ILE A 60 3.26 16.86 -5.15
N ALA A 61 4.25 17.09 -6.01
CA ALA A 61 5.31 16.12 -6.27
C ALA A 61 6.15 15.84 -5.01
N PHE A 62 6.56 16.89 -4.28
CA PHE A 62 7.31 16.72 -3.03
C PHE A 62 6.44 16.14 -1.92
N ALA A 63 5.19 16.59 -1.77
CA ALA A 63 4.26 16.04 -0.80
C ALA A 63 4.02 14.54 -1.05
N TYR A 64 3.79 14.16 -2.30
CA TYR A 64 3.64 12.76 -2.69
C TYR A 64 4.93 11.97 -2.48
N ALA A 65 6.07 12.48 -2.94
CA ALA A 65 7.37 11.83 -2.72
C ALA A 65 7.73 11.71 -1.24
N PHE A 66 7.28 12.62 -0.38
CA PHE A 66 7.48 12.54 1.07
C PHE A 66 6.56 11.49 1.71
N ILE A 67 5.27 11.51 1.36
CA ILE A 67 4.28 10.52 1.82
C ILE A 67 4.70 9.11 1.37
N VAL A 68 5.17 8.98 0.14
CA VAL A 68 5.63 7.72 -0.47
C VAL A 68 7.06 7.36 -0.06
N GLY A 69 7.93 8.33 0.19
CA GLY A 69 9.33 8.12 0.61
C GLY A 69 9.45 7.59 2.05
N HIS A 70 8.38 7.71 2.84
CA HIS A 70 8.24 6.95 4.09
C HIS A 70 7.79 5.49 3.87
N ASN A 71 7.39 5.15 2.65
CA ASN A 71 7.06 3.83 2.12
C ASN A 71 8.13 3.32 1.13
N ASP A 72 9.41 3.71 1.29
CA ASP A 72 10.55 2.96 0.72
C ASP A 72 10.75 1.58 1.40
N LEU A 73 9.64 0.96 1.84
CA LEU A 73 9.56 -0.41 2.30
C LEU A 73 9.50 -1.30 1.07
N HIS A 74 10.68 -1.64 0.56
CA HIS A 74 10.93 -2.69 -0.41
C HIS A 74 10.18 -2.51 -1.74
N LYS A 75 10.91 -2.11 -2.79
CA LYS A 75 10.51 -2.47 -4.15
C LYS A 75 10.37 -4.00 -4.18
N ASN A 76 9.16 -4.51 -4.00
CA ASN A 76 8.90 -5.94 -4.09
C ASN A 76 9.30 -6.34 -5.51
N PRO A 77 10.30 -7.22 -5.70
CA PRO A 77 10.73 -7.64 -7.03
C PRO A 77 9.57 -8.18 -7.87
N LEU A 78 8.54 -8.71 -7.22
CA LEU A 78 7.30 -9.16 -7.85
C LEU A 78 6.54 -8.03 -8.53
N THR A 79 6.49 -6.83 -7.94
CA THR A 79 5.80 -5.69 -8.54
C THR A 79 6.40 -5.35 -9.90
N GLU A 80 7.73 -5.30 -10.00
CA GLU A 80 8.41 -5.06 -11.28
C GLU A 80 8.16 -6.19 -12.29
N ILE A 81 8.19 -7.45 -11.86
CA ILE A 81 7.90 -8.60 -12.72
C ILE A 81 6.48 -8.53 -13.27
N VAL A 82 5.50 -8.21 -12.41
CA VAL A 82 4.08 -8.10 -12.77
C VAL A 82 3.87 -6.99 -13.80
N TRP A 83 4.43 -5.80 -13.58
CA TRP A 83 4.28 -4.68 -14.52
C TRP A 83 4.98 -4.91 -15.87
N ASN A 84 6.02 -5.74 -15.89
CA ASN A 84 6.74 -6.08 -17.13
C ASN A 84 6.14 -7.27 -17.90
N TRP A 85 5.19 -7.99 -17.32
CA TRP A 85 4.56 -9.15 -17.95
C TRP A 85 3.75 -8.76 -19.20
N LYS A 86 3.84 -9.55 -20.28
CA LYS A 86 3.39 -9.19 -21.63
C LYS A 86 1.99 -9.71 -21.99
N GLY A 87 1.01 -9.54 -21.10
CA GLY A 87 -0.36 -9.95 -21.40
C GLY A 87 -1.42 -8.88 -21.09
N PRO A 88 -2.71 -9.26 -21.06
CA PRO A 88 -3.81 -8.31 -20.90
C PRO A 88 -3.71 -7.50 -19.60
N LEU A 89 -3.98 -6.19 -19.68
CA LEU A 89 -3.91 -5.29 -18.52
C LEU A 89 -4.74 -5.77 -17.33
N ARG A 90 -5.91 -6.38 -17.58
CA ARG A 90 -6.76 -6.95 -16.52
C ARG A 90 -6.02 -7.98 -15.65
N ILE A 91 -5.12 -8.75 -16.25
CA ILE A 91 -4.35 -9.79 -15.55
C ILE A 91 -3.18 -9.14 -14.80
N ILE A 92 -2.51 -8.16 -15.40
CA ILE A 92 -1.47 -7.37 -14.73
C ILE A 92 -2.02 -6.71 -13.46
N LEU A 93 -3.20 -6.08 -13.55
CA LEU A 93 -3.86 -5.45 -12.40
C LEU A 93 -4.25 -6.47 -11.32
N LEU A 94 -4.76 -7.64 -11.71
CA LEU A 94 -5.09 -8.69 -10.76
C LEU A 94 -3.85 -9.20 -10.03
N LEU A 95 -2.78 -9.49 -10.77
CA LEU A 95 -1.50 -9.93 -10.19
C LEU A 95 -0.91 -8.85 -9.29
N TRP A 96 -1.06 -7.58 -9.67
CA TRP A 96 -0.60 -6.46 -8.85
C TRP A 96 -1.35 -6.40 -7.52
N TRP A 97 -2.68 -6.57 -7.53
CA TRP A 97 -3.46 -6.68 -6.30
C TRP A 97 -3.07 -7.90 -5.47
N LEU A 98 -2.81 -9.05 -6.11
CA LEU A 98 -2.38 -10.27 -5.45
C LEU A 98 -1.07 -10.07 -4.67
N VAL A 99 -0.03 -9.52 -5.30
CA VAL A 99 1.29 -9.33 -4.67
C VAL A 99 1.36 -8.11 -3.74
N SER A 100 0.31 -7.29 -3.71
CA SER A 100 0.21 -6.10 -2.84
C SER A 100 -0.75 -6.30 -1.66
N ASN A 101 -1.24 -7.53 -1.42
CA ASN A 101 -2.27 -7.85 -0.43
C ASN A 101 -3.50 -6.93 -0.54
N GLY A 102 -3.87 -6.60 -1.79
CA GLY A 102 -4.91 -5.63 -2.12
C GLY A 102 -6.27 -6.28 -2.41
N LEU A 103 -6.35 -7.61 -2.42
CA LEU A 103 -7.57 -8.31 -2.76
C LEU A 103 -8.56 -8.32 -1.58
N PRO A 104 -9.87 -8.15 -1.83
CA PRO A 104 -10.88 -8.14 -0.78
C PRO A 104 -11.24 -9.57 -0.32
N THR A 105 -10.23 -10.36 0.07
CA THR A 105 -10.39 -11.70 0.63
C THR A 105 -11.23 -11.65 1.90
N ASN A 106 -11.96 -12.72 2.24
CA ASN A 106 -12.76 -12.71 3.47
C ASN A 106 -11.89 -12.59 4.73
N GLU A 107 -10.63 -13.04 4.72
CA GLU A 107 -9.68 -12.72 5.79
C GLU A 107 -9.49 -11.20 5.96
N LEU A 108 -9.19 -10.49 4.86
CA LEU A 108 -8.99 -9.03 4.91
C LEU A 108 -10.29 -8.30 5.29
N ARG A 109 -11.43 -8.76 4.76
CA ARG A 109 -12.75 -8.19 5.09
C ARG A 109 -13.08 -8.41 6.56
N LEU A 110 -12.75 -9.56 7.14
CA LEU A 110 -12.95 -9.85 8.56
C LEU A 110 -12.08 -8.93 9.41
N HIS A 111 -10.79 -8.80 9.06
CA HIS A 111 -9.88 -7.89 9.74
C HIS A 111 -10.36 -6.43 9.70
N LYS A 112 -10.97 -6.01 8.57
CA LYS A 112 -11.58 -4.69 8.39
C LYS A 112 -13.02 -4.57 8.95
N LYS A 113 -13.55 -5.59 9.62
CA LYS A 113 -14.91 -5.62 10.17
C LYS A 113 -16.02 -5.39 9.13
N MET A 114 -15.80 -5.87 7.91
CA MET A 114 -16.75 -5.80 6.78
C MET A 114 -17.53 -7.11 6.56
N THR A 115 -17.23 -8.16 7.34
CA THR A 115 -17.89 -9.46 7.34
C THR A 115 -17.72 -10.09 8.72
N ASP A 116 -18.64 -10.99 9.09
CA ASP A 116 -18.61 -11.72 10.36
C ASP A 116 -17.78 -13.02 10.28
N SER A 117 -17.41 -13.45 9.07
CA SER A 117 -16.62 -14.66 8.84
C SER A 117 -15.56 -14.44 7.77
N GLY A 118 -14.36 -14.98 8.03
CA GLY A 118 -13.24 -15.06 7.11
C GLY A 118 -13.23 -16.32 6.23
N SER A 119 -14.27 -17.16 6.33
CA SER A 119 -14.31 -18.44 5.64
C SER A 119 -14.52 -18.27 4.12
N CYS A 120 -13.87 -19.14 3.35
CA CYS A 120 -14.10 -19.32 1.93
C CYS A 120 -15.50 -19.91 1.70
N PRO A 121 -16.32 -19.35 0.81
CA PRO A 121 -17.66 -19.85 0.54
C PRO A 121 -17.67 -21.21 -0.17
N ARG A 122 -16.52 -21.66 -0.70
CA ARG A 122 -16.39 -22.93 -1.42
C ARG A 122 -15.97 -24.10 -0.54
N CYS A 123 -15.03 -23.87 0.40
CA CYS A 123 -14.45 -24.96 1.20
C CYS A 123 -14.39 -24.66 2.70
N THR A 124 -14.94 -23.54 3.16
CA THR A 124 -15.10 -23.15 4.58
C THR A 124 -13.82 -22.84 5.38
N SER A 125 -12.64 -23.18 4.84
CA SER A 125 -11.33 -22.76 5.36
C SER A 125 -11.16 -21.23 5.30
N LEU A 126 -10.19 -20.67 6.04
CA LEU A 126 -9.86 -19.24 5.98
C LEU A 126 -9.49 -18.83 4.54
N GLU A 127 -10.17 -17.81 4.01
CA GLU A 127 -9.94 -17.29 2.67
C GLU A 127 -8.85 -16.20 2.71
N THR A 128 -7.62 -16.63 2.52
CA THR A 128 -6.46 -15.77 2.22
C THR A 128 -6.28 -15.63 0.71
N GLU A 129 -5.40 -14.76 0.25
CA GLU A 129 -5.05 -14.63 -1.18
C GLU A 129 -4.52 -15.95 -1.73
N LEU A 130 -3.54 -16.55 -1.03
CA LEU A 130 -2.95 -17.82 -1.44
C LEU A 130 -3.99 -18.95 -1.43
N HIS A 131 -4.91 -18.93 -0.47
CA HIS A 131 -6.03 -19.86 -0.46
C HIS A 131 -6.90 -19.70 -1.71
N LEU A 132 -7.29 -18.47 -2.03
CA LEU A 132 -8.18 -18.16 -3.14
C LEU A 132 -7.62 -18.65 -4.49
N PHE A 133 -6.32 -18.48 -4.73
CA PHE A 133 -5.69 -18.84 -6.02
C PHE A 133 -4.99 -20.20 -6.05
N ARG A 134 -4.74 -20.84 -4.90
CA ARG A 134 -3.92 -22.07 -4.84
C ARG A 134 -4.50 -23.15 -3.94
N ASP A 135 -4.79 -22.83 -2.68
CA ASP A 135 -5.05 -23.86 -1.66
C ASP A 135 -6.54 -24.22 -1.50
N CYS A 136 -7.45 -23.42 -2.06
CA CYS A 136 -8.88 -23.73 -2.10
C CYS A 136 -9.11 -25.07 -2.80
N SER A 137 -10.01 -25.90 -2.27
CA SER A 137 -10.34 -27.20 -2.89
C SER A 137 -10.82 -27.08 -4.33
N PHE A 138 -11.39 -25.93 -4.71
CA PHE A 138 -11.72 -25.61 -6.09
C PHE A 138 -10.47 -25.33 -6.92
N ALA A 139 -9.64 -24.38 -6.47
CA ALA A 139 -8.37 -24.01 -7.12
C ALA A 139 -7.45 -25.21 -7.34
N ARG A 140 -7.27 -26.03 -6.30
CA ARG A 140 -6.44 -27.24 -6.37
C ARG A 140 -6.89 -28.20 -7.47
N LYS A 141 -8.20 -28.36 -7.70
CA LYS A 141 -8.70 -29.24 -8.76
C LYS A 141 -8.32 -28.74 -10.16
N VAL A 142 -8.41 -27.44 -10.38
CA VAL A 142 -8.03 -26.82 -11.65
C VAL A 142 -6.53 -26.99 -11.86
N TRP A 143 -5.71 -26.66 -10.87
CA TRP A 143 -4.25 -26.84 -10.96
C TRP A 143 -3.83 -28.30 -11.15
N CYS A 144 -4.42 -29.24 -10.41
CA CYS A 144 -4.14 -30.68 -10.57
C CYS A 144 -4.52 -31.23 -11.95
N SER A 145 -5.45 -30.58 -12.67
CA SER A 145 -5.79 -30.97 -14.05
C SER A 145 -4.78 -30.49 -15.10
N LEU A 146 -3.94 -29.52 -14.74
CA LEU A 146 -2.89 -28.95 -15.60
C LEU A 146 -1.50 -29.45 -15.25
N LEU A 147 -1.25 -29.71 -13.96
CA LEU A 147 0.06 -30.06 -13.42
C LEU A 147 0.29 -31.58 -13.43
N ASN A 148 1.46 -31.97 -13.94
CA ASN A 148 1.97 -33.33 -13.77
C ASN A 148 2.20 -33.65 -12.29
N ILE A 149 1.99 -34.92 -11.89
CA ILE A 149 2.12 -35.36 -10.49
C ILE A 149 3.47 -34.96 -9.87
N THR A 150 4.54 -34.97 -10.66
CA THR A 150 5.90 -34.63 -10.21
C THR A 150 6.08 -33.17 -9.80
N VAL A 151 5.28 -32.24 -10.36
CA VAL A 151 5.37 -30.80 -10.08
C VAL A 151 4.29 -30.31 -9.10
N GLN A 152 3.33 -31.16 -8.71
CA GLN A 152 2.27 -30.77 -7.78
C GLN A 152 2.81 -30.44 -6.38
N HIS A 153 3.71 -31.27 -5.83
CA HIS A 153 4.25 -31.02 -4.49
C HIS A 153 4.97 -29.66 -4.37
N PRO A 154 5.91 -29.29 -5.25
CA PRO A 154 6.54 -27.97 -5.18
C PRO A 154 5.54 -26.83 -5.46
N PHE A 155 4.56 -27.04 -6.35
CA PHE A 155 3.57 -26.01 -6.68
C PHE A 155 2.68 -25.61 -5.49
N PHE A 156 2.24 -26.58 -4.67
CA PHE A 156 1.40 -26.34 -3.49
C PHE A 156 2.22 -26.08 -2.20
N SER A 157 3.47 -25.64 -2.34
CA SER A 157 4.37 -25.38 -1.22
C SER A 157 4.84 -23.92 -1.19
N GLY A 158 5.26 -23.45 -0.01
CA GLY A 158 5.77 -22.09 0.18
C GLY A 158 4.69 -21.02 0.34
N ASP A 159 5.15 -19.80 0.58
CA ASP A 159 4.33 -18.59 0.72
C ASP A 159 3.91 -17.99 -0.63
N LEU A 160 3.05 -16.97 -0.59
CA LEU A 160 2.50 -16.31 -1.78
C LEU A 160 3.58 -15.67 -2.66
N ASP A 161 4.57 -15.03 -2.05
CA ASP A 161 5.60 -14.30 -2.79
C ASP A 161 6.52 -15.29 -3.51
N SER A 162 6.97 -16.32 -2.81
CA SER A 162 7.77 -17.41 -3.39
C SER A 162 7.01 -18.12 -4.53
N TRP A 163 5.70 -18.37 -4.34
CA TRP A 163 4.85 -19.01 -5.33
C TRP A 163 4.66 -18.14 -6.58
N CYS A 164 4.35 -16.86 -6.43
CA CYS A 164 4.26 -15.90 -7.53
C CYS A 164 5.60 -15.75 -8.25
N MET A 165 6.71 -15.64 -7.49
CA MET A 165 8.03 -15.43 -8.06
C MET A 165 8.45 -16.60 -8.94
N HIS A 166 8.23 -17.82 -8.46
CA HIS A 166 8.53 -19.03 -9.20
C HIS A 166 7.74 -19.09 -10.51
N ASN A 167 6.42 -18.96 -10.44
CA ASN A 167 5.55 -19.15 -11.60
C ASN A 167 5.61 -18.02 -12.63
N LEU A 168 5.87 -16.77 -12.20
CA LEU A 168 5.99 -15.63 -13.11
C LEU A 168 7.37 -15.55 -13.80
N ARG A 169 8.43 -16.06 -13.15
CA ARG A 169 9.80 -16.04 -13.70
C ARG A 169 10.14 -17.25 -14.55
N ILE A 170 9.45 -18.37 -14.38
CA ILE A 170 9.69 -19.55 -15.20
C ILE A 170 9.52 -19.17 -16.68
N SER A 171 10.63 -19.29 -17.41
CA SER A 171 10.70 -19.13 -18.85
C SER A 171 11.13 -20.45 -19.47
N GLY A 172 10.57 -20.78 -20.64
CA GLY A 172 10.93 -21.99 -21.38
C GLY A 172 10.13 -23.26 -21.00
N GLU A 173 9.47 -23.32 -19.84
CA GLU A 173 8.49 -24.37 -19.58
C GLU A 173 7.21 -24.12 -20.38
N LYS A 174 6.64 -25.18 -20.96
CA LYS A 174 5.46 -25.10 -21.82
C LYS A 174 4.46 -26.20 -21.49
N ILE A 175 3.18 -25.87 -21.64
CA ILE A 175 2.10 -26.86 -21.72
C ILE A 175 1.60 -26.85 -23.15
N GLY A 176 1.95 -27.90 -23.92
CA GLY A 176 1.79 -27.90 -25.36
C GLY A 176 2.69 -26.84 -26.00
N GLU A 177 2.07 -25.89 -26.72
CA GLU A 177 2.80 -24.79 -27.39
C GLU A 177 2.84 -23.49 -26.56
N VAL A 178 2.11 -23.42 -25.45
CA VAL A 178 1.93 -22.20 -24.66
C VAL A 178 2.94 -22.16 -23.50
N GLU A 179 3.58 -21.02 -23.30
CA GLU A 179 4.49 -20.78 -22.18
C GLU A 179 3.77 -20.87 -20.82
N TRP A 180 4.42 -21.49 -19.85
CA TRP A 180 3.88 -21.74 -18.52
C TRP A 180 3.42 -20.45 -17.83
N ASN A 181 4.22 -19.39 -17.85
CA ASN A 181 3.87 -18.10 -17.26
C ASN A 181 2.54 -17.54 -17.84
N LEU A 182 2.25 -17.75 -19.12
CA LEU A 182 0.98 -17.36 -19.74
C LEU A 182 -0.17 -18.24 -19.25
N VAL A 183 0.04 -19.55 -19.16
CA VAL A 183 -0.97 -20.49 -18.64
C VAL A 183 -1.31 -20.17 -17.18
N PHE A 184 -0.28 -20.00 -16.34
CA PHE A 184 -0.38 -19.63 -14.94
C PHE A 184 -1.19 -18.35 -14.75
N CYS A 185 -0.80 -17.27 -15.43
CA CYS A 185 -1.46 -15.97 -15.33
C CYS A 185 -2.92 -16.01 -15.79
N ASN A 186 -3.23 -16.72 -16.89
CA ASN A 186 -4.60 -16.82 -17.37
C ASN A 186 -5.48 -17.68 -16.45
N ARG A 187 -4.94 -18.74 -15.84
CA ARG A 187 -5.71 -19.64 -14.98
C ARG A 187 -5.90 -19.10 -13.57
N CYS A 188 -4.94 -18.36 -13.02
CA CYS A 188 -5.12 -17.61 -11.78
C CYS A 188 -6.35 -16.67 -11.86
N VAL A 189 -6.65 -16.10 -13.03
CA VAL A 189 -7.73 -15.11 -13.20
C VAL A 189 -9.12 -15.74 -13.29
N VAL A 190 -9.24 -17.02 -13.69
CA VAL A 190 -10.53 -17.68 -13.94
C VAL A 190 -11.19 -18.19 -12.65
N GLU A 191 -10.51 -18.07 -11.50
CA GLU A 191 -10.97 -18.65 -10.22
C GLU A 191 -11.67 -17.67 -9.28
N LEU A 192 -11.77 -16.40 -9.68
CA LEU A 192 -12.62 -15.37 -9.07
C LEU A 192 -14.04 -15.43 -9.66
#